data_AF-A0A8I0KDD6-F1
#
_entry.id   AF-A0A8I0KDD6-F1
#
_cell.length_a   1.000
_cell.length_b   1.000
_cell.length_c   1.000
_cell.angle_alpha   90.00
_cell.angle_beta   90.00
_cell.angle_gamma   90.00
#
_symmetry.space_group_name_H-M   'P 1'
#
loop_
_entity.id
_entity.type
_entity.pdbx_description
1 polymer ?
#
loop_
_entity_poly.entity_id
_entity_poly.type
_entity_poly.pdbx_seq_one_letter_code
_entity_poly.pdbx_strand_id
1 'polypeptide(L)'
;TSNRGSAYIQSQKDVVAAQGAKLIAAQNLNVSGKGKLSLNENQIQASLGSINLQADSSNTDGLIDIRGGTIYGGKDLNLYSSGDVNLQNLGFALENSATRVKNINAHSGRNLVWNNATKVLPQITGKVALDAESNLSISAQGVSNKDSIQL
;
A
#
# COMPACT_ATOMS: atom_id res chain seq x y z
N THR A 1 2.41 -16.11 26.38
CA THR A 1 3.04 -15.70 25.10
C THR A 1 1.98 -15.01 24.25
N SER A 2 2.19 -13.74 23.89
CA SER A 2 1.23 -12.99 23.07
C SER A 2 1.48 -13.30 21.59
N ASN A 3 0.43 -13.66 20.87
CA ASN A 3 0.39 -13.89 19.42
C ASN A 3 0.50 -12.59 18.60
N ARG A 4 1.35 -11.65 19.03
CA ARG A 4 1.62 -10.37 18.34
C ARG A 4 2.75 -10.52 17.33
N GLY A 5 2.62 -11.49 16.42
CA GLY A 5 3.63 -11.79 15.41
C GLY A 5 3.52 -10.91 14.16
N SER A 6 4.58 -10.95 13.35
CA SER A 6 4.53 -10.54 11.95
C SER A 6 3.92 -11.66 11.10
N ALA A 7 3.32 -11.32 9.96
CA ALA A 7 2.86 -12.29 8.96
C ALA A 7 3.69 -12.18 7.68
N TYR A 8 3.88 -13.31 7.01
CA TYR A 8 4.61 -13.41 5.75
C TYR A 8 3.78 -14.24 4.76
N ILE A 9 3.44 -13.65 3.62
CA ILE A 9 2.78 -14.32 2.49
C ILE A 9 3.73 -14.17 1.31
N GLN A 10 4.20 -15.29 0.75
CA GLN A 10 5.17 -15.29 -0.34
C GLN A 10 4.71 -16.23 -1.45
N SER A 11 4.70 -15.75 -2.68
CA SER A 11 4.34 -16.52 -3.87
C SER A 11 5.41 -16.39 -4.94
N GLN A 12 5.72 -17.51 -5.61
CA GLN A 12 6.58 -17.53 -6.81
C GLN A 12 5.82 -17.08 -8.08
N LYS A 13 4.55 -16.69 -7.94
CA LYS A 13 3.72 -16.10 -8.99
C LYS A 13 2.94 -14.93 -8.37
N ASP A 14 1.61 -14.92 -8.56
CA ASP A 14 0.72 -13.90 -8.05
C ASP A 14 0.29 -14.19 -6.60
N VAL A 15 -0.10 -13.12 -5.91
CA VAL A 15 -0.95 -13.17 -4.72
C VAL A 15 -2.22 -12.40 -5.05
N VAL A 16 -3.33 -13.12 -5.15
CA VAL A 16 -4.65 -12.55 -5.40
C VAL A 16 -5.51 -12.82 -4.18
N ALA A 17 -5.80 -11.78 -3.41
CA ALA A 17 -6.74 -11.89 -2.30
C ALA A 17 -8.17 -11.90 -2.85
N ALA A 18 -9.01 -12.77 -2.29
CA ALA A 18 -10.44 -12.69 -2.56
C ALA A 18 -10.97 -11.31 -2.13
N GLN A 19 -11.97 -10.79 -2.86
CA GLN A 19 -12.58 -9.49 -2.54
C GLN A 19 -13.08 -9.47 -1.09
N GLY A 20 -12.79 -8.40 -0.36
CA GLY A 20 -13.20 -8.27 1.04
C GLY A 20 -12.40 -9.10 2.04
N ALA A 21 -11.44 -9.92 1.59
CA ALA A 21 -10.55 -10.66 2.50
C ALA A 21 -9.74 -9.71 3.40
N LYS A 22 -9.35 -10.24 4.57
CA LYS A 22 -8.59 -9.51 5.58
C LYS A 22 -7.20 -10.12 5.72
N LEU A 23 -6.17 -9.31 5.49
CA LEU A 23 -4.78 -9.66 5.74
C LEU A 23 -4.35 -8.89 6.98
N ILE A 24 -4.17 -9.59 8.10
CA ILE A 24 -3.96 -8.97 9.40
C ILE A 24 -2.73 -9.55 10.09
N ALA A 25 -1.83 -8.67 10.51
CA ALA A 25 -0.74 -8.94 11.42
C ALA A 25 -0.77 -7.95 12.59
N ALA A 26 -0.27 -8.37 13.74
CA ALA A 26 -0.10 -7.47 14.88
C ALA A 26 1.12 -6.57 14.70
N GLN A 27 2.23 -7.13 14.20
CA GLN A 27 3.46 -6.40 13.88
C GLN A 27 3.50 -6.10 12.39
N ASN A 28 4.51 -6.58 11.67
CA ASN A 28 4.63 -6.31 10.24
C ASN A 28 3.78 -7.28 9.43
N LEU A 29 3.12 -6.78 8.40
CA LEU A 29 2.50 -7.59 7.36
C LEU A 29 3.39 -7.52 6.13
N ASN A 30 3.98 -8.65 5.73
CA ASN A 30 4.84 -8.73 4.56
C ASN A 30 4.17 -9.63 3.52
N VAL A 31 3.87 -9.07 2.35
CA VAL A 31 3.27 -9.80 1.23
C VAL A 31 4.14 -9.61 0.01
N SER A 32 4.64 -10.69 -0.55
CA SER A 32 5.43 -10.66 -1.78
C SER A 32 4.98 -11.67 -2.81
N GLY A 33 5.01 -11.24 -4.07
CA GLY A 33 4.73 -12.05 -5.25
C GLY A 33 5.76 -11.76 -6.34
N LYS A 34 6.05 -12.76 -7.17
CA LYS A 34 6.88 -12.58 -8.37
C LYS A 34 6.05 -12.10 -9.58
N GLY A 35 4.73 -12.13 -9.52
CA GLY A 35 3.88 -11.56 -10.56
C GLY A 35 3.10 -10.36 -10.04
N LYS A 36 1.80 -10.56 -9.88
CA LYS A 36 0.83 -9.57 -9.41
C LYS A 36 0.54 -9.71 -7.92
N LEU A 37 0.45 -8.58 -7.20
CA LEU A 37 -0.28 -8.43 -5.96
C LEU A 37 -1.62 -7.75 -6.24
N SER A 38 -2.72 -8.48 -6.16
CA SER A 38 -4.08 -7.96 -6.41
C SER A 38 -4.88 -7.93 -5.12
N LEU A 39 -5.18 -6.73 -4.63
CA LEU A 39 -5.90 -6.52 -3.38
C LEU A 39 -7.12 -5.61 -3.64
N ASN A 40 -8.28 -6.22 -3.86
CA ASN A 40 -9.53 -5.52 -4.15
C ASN A 40 -10.47 -5.54 -2.95
N GLU A 41 -10.83 -4.35 -2.47
CA GLU A 41 -11.69 -4.11 -1.32
C GLU A 41 -11.23 -4.82 -0.04
N ASN A 42 -9.93 -5.07 0.09
CA ASN A 42 -9.36 -5.79 1.21
C ASN A 42 -9.10 -4.89 2.42
N GLN A 43 -9.13 -5.48 3.61
CA GLN A 43 -8.52 -4.88 4.79
C GLN A 43 -7.07 -5.37 4.88
N ILE A 44 -6.12 -4.44 4.89
CA ILE A 44 -4.70 -4.73 4.95
C ILE A 44 -4.17 -4.09 6.24
N GLN A 45 -3.76 -4.92 7.20
CA GLN A 45 -3.52 -4.47 8.56
C GLN A 45 -2.19 -4.98 9.16
N ALA A 46 -1.44 -4.03 9.69
CA ALA A 46 -0.28 -4.20 10.56
C ALA A 46 -0.50 -3.32 11.80
N SER A 47 -1.05 -3.87 12.88
CA SER A 47 -1.59 -3.04 13.98
C SER A 47 -0.59 -2.11 14.67
N LEU A 48 0.65 -2.59 14.82
CA LEU A 48 1.77 -1.91 15.47
C LEU A 48 2.98 -1.73 14.54
N GLY A 49 2.97 -2.39 13.38
CA GLY A 49 4.08 -2.44 12.44
C GLY A 49 3.78 -1.79 11.10
N SER A 50 4.66 -2.09 10.13
CA SER A 50 4.54 -1.63 8.75
C SER A 50 3.87 -2.68 7.87
N ILE A 51 3.21 -2.22 6.82
CA ILE A 51 2.69 -3.03 5.73
C ILE A 51 3.72 -2.95 4.60
N ASN A 52 4.27 -4.08 4.19
CA ASN A 52 5.27 -4.17 3.12
C ASN A 52 4.70 -5.05 2.00
N LEU A 53 4.44 -4.44 0.84
CA LEU A 53 3.91 -5.12 -0.35
C LEU A 53 4.96 -5.06 -1.46
N GLN A 54 5.37 -6.22 -1.97
CA GLN A 54 6.40 -6.33 -2.98
C GLN A 54 5.96 -7.18 -4.17
N ALA A 55 5.96 -6.61 -5.38
CA ALA A 55 5.78 -7.33 -6.63
C ALA A 55 7.07 -7.22 -7.46
N ASP A 56 7.93 -8.22 -7.42
CA ASP A 56 9.29 -8.11 -7.99
C ASP A 56 9.72 -9.39 -8.68
N SER A 57 9.93 -9.33 -10.00
CA SER A 57 10.41 -10.45 -10.81
C SER A 57 11.36 -10.01 -11.91
N SER A 58 12.31 -10.90 -12.20
CA SER A 58 13.25 -10.80 -13.32
C SER A 58 12.63 -11.20 -14.65
N ASN A 59 11.46 -11.85 -14.64
CA ASN A 59 10.89 -12.54 -15.80
C ASN A 59 9.52 -11.97 -16.22
N THR A 60 8.91 -11.14 -15.39
CA THR A 60 7.61 -10.50 -15.64
C THR A 60 7.60 -9.15 -14.94
N ASP A 61 7.00 -8.14 -15.57
CA ASP A 61 6.74 -6.85 -14.93
C ASP A 61 5.90 -7.08 -13.67
N GLY A 62 6.43 -6.70 -12.51
CA GLY A 62 5.68 -6.74 -11.25
C GLY A 62 4.45 -5.83 -11.33
N LEU A 63 3.38 -6.19 -10.64
CA LEU A 63 2.21 -5.33 -10.53
C LEU A 63 1.69 -5.33 -9.10
N ILE A 64 1.60 -4.14 -8.50
CA ILE A 64 0.77 -3.91 -7.31
C ILE A 64 -0.52 -3.23 -7.76
N ASP A 65 -1.66 -3.87 -7.53
CA ASP A 65 -2.99 -3.37 -7.90
C ASP A 65 -3.89 -3.41 -6.66
N ILE A 66 -4.09 -2.24 -6.03
CA ILE A 66 -4.91 -2.09 -4.82
C ILE A 66 -6.08 -1.18 -5.16
N ARG A 67 -7.30 -1.71 -4.99
CA ARG A 67 -8.53 -0.98 -5.32
C ARG A 67 -9.48 -1.02 -4.14
N GLY A 68 -9.94 0.13 -3.68
CA GLY A 68 -10.82 0.24 -2.53
C GLY A 68 -10.18 -0.25 -1.23
N GLY A 69 -11.01 -0.76 -0.32
CA GLY A 69 -10.54 -1.36 0.93
C GLY A 69 -10.10 -0.34 1.99
N THR A 70 -9.44 -0.84 3.03
CA THR A 70 -8.92 -0.03 4.14
C THR A 70 -7.52 -0.48 4.54
N ILE A 71 -6.60 0.49 4.56
CA ILE A 71 -5.23 0.32 5.03
C ILE A 71 -5.15 0.70 6.51
N TYR A 72 -4.64 -0.22 7.33
CA TYR A 72 -4.38 -0.02 8.76
C TYR A 72 -2.91 -0.34 9.04
N GLY A 73 -2.03 0.65 9.06
CA GLY A 73 -0.65 0.50 9.51
C GLY A 73 -0.42 1.27 10.82
N GLY A 74 0.29 0.68 11.77
CA GLY A 74 0.79 1.39 12.96
C GLY A 74 2.08 2.18 12.69
N LYS A 75 2.75 1.86 11.57
CA LYS A 75 3.92 2.55 11.05
C LYS A 75 3.70 2.89 9.57
N ASP A 76 4.43 2.26 8.66
CA ASP A 76 4.51 2.68 7.27
C ASP A 76 3.69 1.78 6.34
N LEU A 77 3.25 2.34 5.23
CA LEU A 77 2.85 1.59 4.04
C LEU A 77 3.99 1.67 3.03
N ASN A 78 4.62 0.53 2.73
CA ASN A 78 5.73 0.42 1.79
C ASN A 78 5.30 -0.44 0.61
N LEU A 79 5.37 0.13 -0.59
CA LEU A 79 5.03 -0.53 -1.85
C LEU A 79 6.27 -0.54 -2.74
N TYR A 80 6.61 -1.71 -3.27
CA TYR A 80 7.69 -1.85 -4.23
C TYR A 80 7.23 -2.73 -5.37
N SER A 81 7.22 -2.20 -6.60
CA SER A 81 6.96 -2.98 -7.80
C SER A 81 8.11 -2.81 -8.79
N SER A 82 8.59 -3.90 -9.39
CA SER A 82 9.50 -3.83 -10.54
C SER A 82 8.78 -3.37 -11.83
N GLY A 83 7.45 -3.42 -11.85
CA GLY A 83 6.61 -2.87 -12.91
C GLY A 83 5.69 -1.79 -12.34
N ASP A 84 4.39 -1.88 -12.60
CA ASP A 84 3.43 -0.83 -12.25
C ASP A 84 2.95 -0.89 -10.79
N VAL A 85 2.56 0.27 -10.24
CA VAL A 85 1.82 0.43 -8.99
C VAL A 85 0.53 1.19 -9.27
N ASN A 86 -0.61 0.55 -9.02
CA ASN A 86 -1.95 1.10 -9.22
C ASN A 86 -2.70 1.13 -7.90
N LEU A 87 -3.00 2.34 -7.40
CA LEU A 87 -3.73 2.61 -6.17
C LEU A 87 -5.01 3.34 -6.51
N GLN A 88 -6.16 2.73 -6.18
CA GLN A 88 -7.46 3.30 -6.50
C GLN A 88 -8.38 3.36 -5.29
N ASN A 89 -8.95 4.52 -5.01
CA ASN A 89 -10.00 4.74 -4.00
C ASN A 89 -9.65 4.17 -2.62
N LEU A 90 -8.39 4.30 -2.21
CA LEU A 90 -7.91 3.74 -0.95
C LEU A 90 -8.62 4.37 0.25
N GLY A 91 -9.00 3.54 1.22
CA GLY A 91 -9.38 3.99 2.57
C GLY A 91 -8.22 3.85 3.54
N PHE A 92 -8.20 4.68 4.58
CA PHE A 92 -7.23 4.59 5.67
C PHE A 92 -7.96 4.53 7.01
N ALA A 93 -7.48 3.68 7.91
CA ALA A 93 -7.84 3.78 9.32
C ALA A 93 -7.33 5.11 9.89
N LEU A 94 -8.14 5.75 10.73
CA LEU A 94 -7.85 7.08 11.26
C LEU A 94 -7.50 7.03 12.76
N GLU A 95 -6.64 7.96 13.17
CA GLU A 95 -6.36 8.28 14.57
C GLU A 95 -6.33 9.80 14.70
N ASN A 96 -7.20 10.37 15.53
CA ASN A 96 -7.38 11.83 15.67
C ASN A 96 -7.60 12.54 14.32
N SER A 97 -8.48 11.98 13.48
CA SER A 97 -8.84 12.50 12.14
C SER A 97 -7.73 12.52 11.08
N ALA A 98 -6.54 11.98 11.38
CA ALA A 98 -5.46 11.77 10.42
C ALA A 98 -5.24 10.27 10.16
N THR A 99 -4.48 9.91 9.13
CA THR A 99 -4.16 8.50 8.87
C THR A 99 -3.39 7.90 10.04
N ARG A 100 -3.74 6.68 10.44
CA ARG A 100 -2.95 5.91 11.39
C ARG A 100 -1.59 5.49 10.80
N VAL A 101 -1.59 5.21 9.49
CA VAL A 101 -0.34 5.06 8.73
C VAL A 101 0.45 6.35 8.85
N LYS A 102 1.72 6.23 9.27
CA LYS A 102 2.65 7.35 9.42
C LYS A 102 3.19 7.77 8.06
N ASN A 103 3.95 6.90 7.41
CA ASN A 103 4.54 7.21 6.11
C ASN A 103 3.94 6.34 5.00
N ILE A 104 3.85 6.91 3.81
CA ILE A 104 3.46 6.18 2.59
C ILE A 104 4.65 6.29 1.63
N ASN A 105 5.26 5.14 1.35
CA ASN A 105 6.40 5.02 0.46
C ASN A 105 6.00 4.07 -0.68
N ALA A 106 6.15 4.52 -1.92
CA ALA A 106 5.86 3.69 -3.07
C ALA A 106 6.89 3.93 -4.18
N HIS A 107 7.48 2.85 -4.65
CA HIS A 107 8.36 2.83 -5.81
C HIS A 107 7.77 1.94 -6.89
N SER A 108 7.83 2.42 -8.12
CA SER A 108 7.41 1.73 -9.33
C SER A 108 8.55 1.73 -10.35
N GLY A 109 8.97 0.55 -10.80
CA GLY A 109 9.89 0.41 -11.92
C GLY A 109 9.28 0.82 -13.27
N ARG A 110 7.99 1.16 -13.30
CA ARG A 110 7.32 1.72 -14.49
C ARG A 110 6.42 2.89 -14.11
N ASN A 111 5.10 2.68 -14.06
CA ASN A 111 4.13 3.74 -13.77
C ASN A 111 3.62 3.62 -12.34
N LEU A 112 3.46 4.76 -11.66
CA LEU A 112 2.72 4.85 -10.41
C LEU A 112 1.48 5.70 -10.64
N VAL A 113 0.32 5.08 -10.49
CA VAL A 113 -0.98 5.77 -10.56
C VAL A 113 -1.67 5.68 -9.21
N TRP A 114 -1.86 6.82 -8.57
CA TRP A 114 -2.69 6.95 -7.37
C TRP A 114 -3.93 7.78 -7.67
N ASN A 115 -5.06 7.11 -7.85
CA ASN A 115 -6.35 7.72 -8.11
C ASN A 115 -7.32 7.55 -6.92
N ASN A 116 -7.54 8.62 -6.19
CA ASN A 116 -8.52 8.75 -5.12
C ASN A 116 -9.56 9.86 -5.44
N ALA A 117 -9.85 10.14 -6.71
CA ALA A 117 -10.76 11.22 -7.11
C ALA A 117 -12.19 11.06 -6.55
N THR A 118 -12.62 9.82 -6.33
CA THR A 118 -13.96 9.51 -5.80
C THR A 118 -14.01 9.34 -4.28
N LYS A 119 -12.86 9.40 -3.60
CA LYS A 119 -12.74 9.19 -2.15
C LYS A 119 -11.71 10.11 -1.54
N VAL A 120 -12.19 11.07 -0.75
CA VAL A 120 -11.35 12.06 -0.05
C VAL A 120 -10.25 11.35 0.73
N LEU A 121 -9.00 11.77 0.47
CA LEU A 121 -7.85 11.32 1.25
C LEU A 121 -7.83 12.08 2.59
N PRO A 122 -7.78 11.39 3.73
CA PRO A 122 -7.52 12.01 5.01
C PRO A 122 -6.13 12.67 5.03
N GLN A 123 -5.90 13.58 5.98
CA GLN A 123 -4.56 14.13 6.19
C GLN A 123 -3.59 13.00 6.58
N ILE A 124 -2.52 12.86 5.81
CA ILE A 124 -1.49 11.84 6.06
C ILE A 124 -0.61 12.29 7.22
N THR A 125 -0.41 11.42 8.21
CA THR A 125 0.28 11.81 9.44
C THR A 125 1.75 12.14 9.25
N GLY A 126 2.44 11.49 8.31
CA GLY A 126 3.88 11.67 8.08
C GLY A 126 4.23 11.95 6.63
N LYS A 127 5.35 11.40 6.16
CA LYS A 127 5.88 11.63 4.82
C LYS A 127 5.10 10.86 3.75
N VAL A 128 4.93 11.49 2.59
CA VAL A 128 4.55 10.81 1.34
C VAL A 128 5.76 10.83 0.41
N ALA A 129 6.27 9.67 0.04
CA ALA A 129 7.38 9.51 -0.89
C ALA A 129 6.95 8.58 -2.04
N LEU A 130 6.76 9.14 -3.22
CA LEU A 130 6.34 8.40 -4.42
C LEU A 130 7.42 8.58 -5.48
N ASP A 131 7.77 7.49 -6.15
CA ASP A 131 8.74 7.48 -7.22
C ASP A 131 8.30 6.48 -8.30
N ALA A 132 8.51 6.85 -9.56
CA ALA A 132 8.16 6.05 -10.71
C ALA A 132 9.19 6.30 -11.83
N GLU A 133 9.75 5.24 -12.40
CA GLU A 133 10.76 5.37 -13.45
C GLU A 133 10.21 5.91 -14.78
N SER A 134 8.90 5.78 -15.03
CA SER A 134 8.25 6.26 -16.25
C SER A 134 7.25 7.39 -16.00
N ASN A 135 6.12 7.12 -15.36
CA ASN A 135 5.08 8.13 -15.11
C ASN A 135 4.58 8.06 -13.69
N LEU A 136 4.53 9.21 -13.02
CA LEU A 136 3.84 9.41 -11.75
C LEU A 136 2.56 10.22 -11.98
N SER A 137 1.41 9.62 -11.70
CA SER A 137 0.10 10.28 -11.82
C SER A 137 -0.67 10.20 -10.51
N ILE A 138 -1.09 11.36 -10.00
CA ILE A 138 -1.87 11.46 -8.77
C ILE A 138 -3.15 12.23 -9.08
N SER A 139 -4.28 11.61 -8.79
CA SER A 139 -5.60 12.23 -8.92
C SER A 139 -6.36 12.08 -7.61
N ALA A 140 -6.52 13.17 -6.87
CA ALA A 140 -7.27 13.19 -5.63
C ALA A 140 -7.92 14.57 -5.46
N GLN A 141 -9.00 14.65 -4.66
CA GLN A 141 -9.62 15.93 -4.30
C GLN A 141 -8.70 16.83 -3.45
N GLY A 142 -7.58 16.26 -2.98
CA GLY A 142 -6.47 16.92 -2.33
C GLY A 142 -5.54 15.86 -1.74
N VAL A 143 -4.23 16.13 -1.74
CA VAL A 143 -3.25 15.38 -0.95
C VAL A 143 -2.73 16.34 0.10
N SER A 144 -2.90 16.01 1.38
CA SER A 144 -2.38 16.81 2.49
C SER A 144 -1.67 15.88 3.47
N ASN A 145 -0.58 16.36 4.03
CA ASN A 145 0.21 15.62 5.01
C ASN A 145 0.78 16.60 6.06
N LYS A 146 1.22 16.09 7.22
CA LYS A 146 1.80 16.94 8.29
C LYS A 146 3.28 17.26 8.09
N ASP A 147 3.99 16.38 7.37
CA ASP A 147 5.43 16.49 7.17
C ASP A 147 5.74 16.94 5.72
N SER A 148 6.50 16.16 4.94
CA SER A 148 6.90 16.47 3.56
C SER A 148 6.28 15.55 2.52
N ILE A 149 6.10 16.10 1.31
CA ILE A 149 5.78 15.35 0.10
C ILE A 149 7.02 15.34 -0.79
N GLN A 150 7.44 14.15 -1.21
CA GLN A 150 8.45 13.93 -2.23
C GLN A 150 7.81 13.13 -3.38
N LEU A 151 7.90 13.68 -4.59
CA LEU A 151 7.37 13.14 -5.83
C LEU A 151 8.50 12.97 -6.84
#